data_AF-A0A191HVW9-F1
#
_entry.id   AF-A0A191HVW9-F1
#
_cell.length_a   1.000
_cell.length_b   1.000
_cell.length_c   1.000
_cell.angle_alpha   90.00
_cell.angle_beta   90.00
_cell.angle_gamma   90.00
#
_symmetry.space_group_name_H-M   'P 1'
#
loop_
_entity.id
_entity.type
_entity.pdbx_description
1 polymer ?
#
loop_
_entity_poly.entity_id
_entity_poly.type
_entity_poly.pdbx_seq_one_letter_code
_entity_poly.pdbx_strand_id
1 'polypeptide(L)'
;MSQNIYYDKDKINSIMEYSTGTYNGKYSMEPTSDSEASYVLISAGKTTNANLANYLSLANQMMGVVIFIAALIAFIVIFVVSNLIVDENKKVISLLKVLGYKNKEMSSMLMNAYTPIVIVAYLLSIWLGYYSFQWLIVYTTQTLGMAFPVSVNIWQILGGLILVLVIYRLALFFPKRHLNRISLS
;
A
#
# COMPACT_ATOMS: atom_id res chain seq x y z
N MET A 1 -2.36 -5.08 -35.02
CA MET A 1 -2.50 -4.25 -36.22
C MET A 1 -3.99 -4.26 -36.59
N SER A 2 -4.75 -3.21 -36.24
CA SER A 2 -6.19 -3.17 -36.51
C SER A 2 -6.40 -2.66 -37.94
N GLN A 3 -6.93 -3.50 -38.83
CA GLN A 3 -7.35 -3.08 -40.16
C GLN A 3 -8.76 -2.50 -40.08
N ASN A 4 -8.90 -1.21 -40.33
CA ASN A 4 -10.20 -0.56 -40.35
C ASN A 4 -10.80 -0.68 -41.76
N ILE A 5 -11.95 -1.33 -41.87
CA ILE A 5 -12.69 -1.49 -43.12
C ILE A 5 -13.91 -0.57 -43.06
N TYR A 6 -14.01 0.36 -44.02
CA TYR A 6 -15.12 1.30 -44.10
C TYR A 6 -16.18 0.75 -45.08
N TYR A 7 -17.44 0.70 -44.64
CA TYR A 7 -18.59 0.35 -45.47
C TYR A 7 -19.64 1.45 -45.37
N ASP A 8 -20.50 1.51 -46.39
CA ASP A 8 -21.67 2.37 -46.38
C ASP A 8 -22.66 1.97 -45.28
N LYS A 9 -23.24 2.95 -44.58
CA LYS A 9 -24.12 2.75 -43.43
C LYS A 9 -25.36 1.96 -43.80
N ASP A 10 -25.95 2.22 -44.96
CA ASP A 10 -27.19 1.56 -45.38
C ASP A 10 -26.91 0.11 -45.73
N LYS A 11 -25.74 -0.16 -46.30
CA LYS A 11 -25.28 -1.52 -46.59
C LYS A 11 -25.05 -2.31 -45.29
N ILE A 12 -24.40 -1.73 -44.28
CA ILE A 12 -24.24 -2.35 -42.95
C ILE A 12 -25.60 -2.64 -42.32
N ASN A 13 -26.52 -1.67 -42.33
CA ASN A 13 -27.85 -1.84 -41.73
C ASN A 13 -28.62 -2.99 -42.39
N SER A 14 -28.52 -3.13 -43.71
CA SER A 14 -29.14 -4.25 -44.44
C SER A 14 -28.52 -5.62 -44.09
N ILE A 15 -27.20 -5.68 -43.91
CA ILE A 15 -26.49 -6.91 -43.53
C ILE A 15 -26.83 -7.31 -42.09
N MET A 16 -27.03 -6.32 -41.22
CA MET A 16 -27.29 -6.51 -39.79
C MET A 16 -28.79 -6.56 -39.45
N GLU A 17 -29.68 -6.55 -40.45
CA GLU A 17 -31.15 -6.53 -40.28
C GLU A 17 -31.67 -5.37 -39.41
N TYR A 18 -30.95 -4.25 -39.39
CA TYR A 18 -31.36 -3.05 -38.65
C TYR A 18 -32.26 -2.15 -39.49
N SER A 19 -33.21 -1.47 -38.83
CA SER A 19 -34.10 -0.52 -39.49
C SER A 19 -33.32 0.66 -40.05
N THR A 20 -33.76 1.17 -41.20
CA THR A 20 -33.19 2.37 -41.84
C THR A 20 -33.31 3.55 -40.89
N GLY A 21 -32.15 4.12 -40.52
CA GLY A 21 -32.06 5.20 -39.52
C GLY A 21 -31.45 4.78 -38.18
N THR A 22 -31.18 3.50 -37.96
CA THR A 22 -30.48 3.01 -36.75
C THR A 22 -29.11 3.69 -36.60
N TYR A 23 -28.76 4.04 -35.36
CA TYR A 23 -27.49 4.65 -35.00
C TYR A 23 -26.88 3.90 -33.82
N ASN A 24 -25.55 3.82 -33.77
CA ASN A 24 -24.80 3.20 -32.68
C ASN A 24 -24.59 4.15 -31.48
N GLY A 25 -25.00 5.41 -31.61
CA GLY A 25 -24.98 6.38 -30.52
C GLY A 25 -25.67 7.69 -30.92
N LYS A 26 -26.31 8.33 -29.94
CA LYS A 26 -26.89 9.68 -30.07
C LYS A 26 -26.12 10.62 -29.16
N TYR A 27 -25.62 11.71 -29.74
CA TYR A 27 -24.98 12.78 -28.98
C TYR A 27 -26.05 13.82 -28.63
N SER A 28 -26.22 14.10 -27.35
CA SER A 28 -27.14 15.12 -26.85
C SER A 28 -26.47 15.91 -25.74
N MET A 29 -26.66 17.23 -25.75
CA MET A 29 -26.25 18.10 -24.63
C MET A 29 -27.31 18.18 -23.53
N GLU A 30 -28.54 17.74 -23.83
CA GLU A 30 -29.66 17.70 -22.90
C GLU A 30 -29.95 16.25 -22.47
N PRO A 31 -30.33 16.01 -21.20
CA PRO A 31 -30.75 14.69 -20.76
C PRO A 31 -31.94 14.21 -21.57
N THR A 32 -31.77 13.12 -22.31
CA THR A 32 -32.88 12.50 -23.05
C THR A 32 -33.72 11.65 -22.11
N SER A 33 -35.05 11.74 -22.21
CA SER A 33 -36.02 11.02 -21.36
C SER A 33 -36.12 9.50 -21.63
N ASP A 34 -35.15 8.91 -22.35
CA ASP A 34 -35.23 7.52 -22.81
C ASP A 34 -34.69 6.55 -21.75
N SER A 35 -35.61 5.85 -21.08
CA SER A 35 -35.31 4.91 -19.98
C SER A 35 -34.44 3.70 -20.39
N GLU A 36 -34.32 3.38 -21.67
CA GLU A 36 -33.63 2.17 -22.17
C GLU A 36 -32.24 2.45 -22.78
N ALA A 37 -31.80 3.70 -22.82
CA ALA A 37 -30.49 4.05 -23.37
C ALA A 37 -29.36 3.73 -22.37
N SER A 38 -28.39 2.90 -22.77
CA SER A 38 -27.11 2.80 -22.07
C SER A 38 -26.30 4.08 -22.33
N TYR A 39 -26.25 4.98 -21.35
CA TYR A 39 -25.56 6.26 -21.48
C TYR A 39 -24.04 6.10 -21.36
N VAL A 40 -23.31 6.30 -22.45
CA VAL A 40 -21.88 6.67 -22.34
C VAL A 40 -21.83 8.19 -22.19
N LEU A 41 -21.77 8.65 -20.93
CA LEU A 41 -21.62 10.07 -20.61
C LEU A 41 -20.23 10.55 -21.09
N ILE A 42 -20.16 11.06 -22.32
CA ILE A 42 -19.05 11.90 -22.80
C ILE A 42 -19.26 13.34 -22.29
N SER A 43 -19.57 13.49 -21.01
CA SER A 43 -19.46 14.77 -20.33
C SER A 43 -18.00 14.91 -19.93
N ALA A 44 -17.20 15.54 -20.78
CA ALA A 44 -15.88 16.02 -20.41
C ALA A 44 -16.00 16.95 -19.19
N GLY A 45 -15.73 16.44 -17.98
CA GLY A 45 -15.12 17.24 -16.93
C GLY A 45 -15.85 17.49 -15.60
N LYS A 46 -17.13 17.12 -15.38
CA LYS A 46 -17.80 17.43 -14.09
C LYS A 46 -18.33 16.24 -13.30
N THR A 47 -19.10 15.33 -13.91
CA THR A 47 -19.67 14.15 -13.21
C THR A 47 -18.69 12.99 -13.09
N THR A 48 -17.89 12.73 -14.12
CA THR A 48 -16.84 11.69 -14.12
C THR A 48 -15.71 12.03 -13.15
N ASN A 49 -15.37 13.32 -13.02
CA ASN A 49 -14.35 13.78 -12.07
C ASN A 49 -14.82 13.69 -10.61
N ALA A 50 -16.11 14.00 -10.33
CA ALA A 50 -16.64 13.87 -8.97
C ALA A 50 -16.69 12.41 -8.52
N ASN A 51 -17.18 11.51 -9.37
CA ASN A 51 -17.21 10.08 -9.07
C ASN A 51 -15.80 9.50 -8.94
N LEU A 52 -14.88 9.84 -9.86
CA LEU A 52 -13.48 9.42 -9.79
C LEU A 52 -12.78 9.97 -8.53
N ALA A 53 -13.01 11.24 -8.17
CA ALA A 53 -12.46 11.84 -6.96
C ALA A 53 -12.99 11.12 -5.70
N ASN A 54 -14.27 10.74 -5.68
CA ASN A 54 -14.85 9.94 -4.59
C ASN A 54 -14.19 8.56 -4.50
N TYR A 55 -13.98 7.87 -5.63
CA TYR A 55 -13.28 6.58 -5.65
C TYR A 55 -11.82 6.70 -5.18
N LEU A 56 -11.08 7.72 -5.61
CA LEU A 56 -9.71 7.97 -5.16
C LEU A 56 -9.64 8.34 -3.68
N SER A 57 -10.61 9.10 -3.18
CA SER A 57 -10.73 9.43 -1.76
C SER A 57 -11.00 8.19 -0.91
N LEU A 58 -11.95 7.34 -1.33
CA LEU A 58 -12.24 6.05 -0.69
C LEU A 58 -11.00 5.15 -0.68
N ALA A 59 -10.30 5.04 -1.82
CA ALA A 59 -9.07 4.28 -1.92
C ALA A 59 -7.98 4.79 -0.96
N ASN A 60 -7.79 6.11 -0.86
CA ASN A 60 -6.85 6.71 0.09
C ASN A 60 -7.23 6.39 1.55
N GLN A 61 -8.51 6.44 1.90
CA GLN A 61 -8.97 6.09 3.24
C GLN A 61 -8.71 4.61 3.55
N MET A 62 -9.00 3.72 2.59
CA MET A 62 -8.71 2.30 2.73
C MET A 62 -7.21 2.04 2.88
N MET A 63 -6.36 2.72 2.10
CA MET A 63 -4.90 2.65 2.26
C MET A 63 -4.48 3.07 3.68
N GLY A 64 -5.07 4.13 4.24
CA GLY A 64 -4.79 4.54 5.62
C GLY A 64 -5.08 3.45 6.64
N VAL A 65 -6.22 2.76 6.50
CA VAL A 65 -6.58 1.62 7.37
C VAL A 65 -5.61 0.46 7.21
N VAL A 66 -5.22 0.12 5.99
CA VAL A 66 -4.24 -0.94 5.72
C VAL A 66 -2.88 -0.61 6.34
N ILE A 67 -2.41 0.65 6.20
CA ILE A 67 -1.17 1.11 6.82
C ILE A 67 -1.24 0.98 8.34
N PHE A 68 -2.37 1.35 8.95
CA PHE A 68 -2.57 1.24 10.39
C PHE A 68 -2.51 -0.23 10.88
N ILE A 69 -3.21 -1.14 10.20
CA ILE A 69 -3.20 -2.56 10.55
C ILE A 69 -1.79 -3.14 10.36
N ALA A 70 -1.12 -2.82 9.26
CA ALA A 70 0.24 -3.27 9.00
C ALA A 70 1.23 -2.77 10.07
N ALA A 71 1.09 -1.50 10.50
CA ALA A 71 1.88 -0.93 11.59
C ALA A 71 1.65 -1.67 12.92
N LEU A 72 0.39 -2.04 13.22
CA LEU A 72 0.03 -2.79 14.42
C LEU A 72 0.62 -4.21 14.40
N ILE A 73 0.55 -4.89 13.26
CA ILE A 73 1.18 -6.21 13.07
C ILE A 73 2.69 -6.10 13.24
N ALA A 74 3.33 -5.10 12.62
CA ALA A 74 4.76 -4.88 12.76
C ALA A 74 5.16 -4.64 14.22
N PHE A 75 4.37 -3.86 14.96
CA PHE A 75 4.58 -3.65 16.40
C PHE A 75 4.56 -4.97 17.18
N ILE A 76 3.55 -5.82 16.95
CA ILE A 76 3.44 -7.12 17.63
C ILE A 76 4.63 -8.02 17.29
N VAL A 77 5.00 -8.13 16.02
CA VAL A 77 6.13 -8.97 15.59
C VAL A 77 7.44 -8.49 16.21
N ILE A 78 7.73 -7.18 16.16
CA ILE A 78 8.93 -6.61 16.77
C ILE A 78 8.95 -6.84 18.28
N PHE A 79 7.80 -6.70 18.96
CA PHE A 79 7.69 -6.97 20.38
C PHE A 79 8.03 -8.43 20.72
N VAL A 80 7.48 -9.39 19.98
CA VAL A 80 7.76 -10.82 20.16
C VAL A 80 9.24 -11.12 19.91
N VAL A 81 9.78 -10.66 18.79
CA VAL A 81 11.20 -10.86 18.43
C VAL A 81 12.12 -10.22 19.48
N SER A 82 11.80 -9.03 19.96
CA SER A 82 12.57 -8.37 21.01
C SER A 82 12.56 -9.17 22.31
N ASN A 83 11.42 -9.74 22.71
CA ASN A 83 11.35 -10.57 23.91
C ASN A 83 12.17 -11.87 23.73
N LEU A 84 12.09 -12.49 22.54
CA LEU A 84 12.88 -13.67 22.22
C LEU A 84 14.39 -13.38 22.29
N ILE A 85 14.85 -12.26 21.71
CA ILE A 85 16.25 -11.83 21.79
C ILE A 85 16.69 -11.65 23.24
N VAL A 86 15.87 -11.00 24.06
CA VAL A 86 16.18 -10.82 25.49
C VAL A 86 16.28 -12.17 26.20
N ASP A 87 15.34 -13.08 25.93
CA ASP A 87 15.27 -14.40 26.54
C ASP A 87 16.48 -15.26 26.20
N GLU A 88 16.90 -15.29 24.93
CA GLU A 88 18.11 -15.99 24.49
C GLU A 88 19.38 -15.40 25.12
N ASN A 89 19.43 -14.07 25.29
CA ASN A 89 20.59 -13.37 25.85
C ASN A 89 20.58 -13.28 27.38
N LYS A 90 19.62 -13.86 28.09
CA LYS A 90 19.53 -13.82 29.57
C LYS A 90 20.82 -14.27 30.27
N LYS A 91 21.49 -15.32 29.76
CA LYS A 91 22.76 -15.81 30.33
C LYS A 91 23.89 -14.79 30.20
N VAL A 92 24.01 -14.17 29.02
CA VAL A 92 25.01 -13.12 28.75
C VAL A 92 24.73 -11.89 29.62
N ILE A 93 23.45 -11.51 29.75
CA ILE A 93 22.99 -10.42 30.62
C ILE A 93 23.38 -10.68 32.08
N SER A 94 23.19 -11.91 32.57
CA SER A 94 23.57 -12.30 33.94
C SER A 94 25.08 -12.18 34.18
N LEU A 95 25.91 -12.65 33.24
CA LEU A 95 27.37 -12.55 33.31
C LEU A 95 27.84 -11.08 33.34
N LEU A 96 27.30 -10.23 32.46
CA LEU A 96 27.62 -8.80 32.43
C LEU A 96 27.26 -8.11 33.75
N LYS A 97 26.14 -8.51 34.37
CA LYS A 97 25.71 -7.97 35.66
C LYS A 97 26.65 -8.35 36.80
N VAL A 98 27.18 -9.59 36.80
CA VAL A 98 28.22 -10.04 37.76
C VAL A 98 29.51 -9.25 37.58
N LEU A 99 29.85 -8.86 36.35
CA LEU A 99 31.00 -8.00 36.03
C LEU A 99 30.77 -6.52 36.38
N GLY A 100 29.62 -6.15 36.96
CA GLY A 100 29.34 -4.80 37.44
C GLY A 100 28.67 -3.86 36.43
N TYR A 101 28.26 -4.34 35.26
CA TYR A 101 27.58 -3.49 34.26
C TYR A 101 26.16 -3.10 34.71
N LYS A 102 25.78 -1.85 34.44
CA LYS A 102 24.45 -1.33 34.81
C LYS A 102 23.40 -1.76 33.78
N ASN A 103 22.18 -2.06 34.24
CA ASN A 103 21.04 -2.45 33.39
C ASN A 103 20.77 -1.49 32.20
N LYS A 104 21.06 -0.19 32.37
CA LYS A 104 20.93 0.82 31.30
C LYS A 104 21.95 0.64 30.17
N GLU A 105 23.19 0.30 30.49
CA GLU A 105 24.28 0.09 29.51
C GLU A 105 24.00 -1.17 28.70
N MET A 106 23.56 -2.23 29.38
CA MET A 106 23.21 -3.50 28.76
C MET A 106 22.02 -3.37 27.78
N SER A 107 20.98 -2.60 28.16
CA SER A 107 19.86 -2.28 27.25
C SER A 107 20.32 -1.45 26.04
N SER A 108 21.27 -0.53 26.22
CA SER A 108 21.81 0.27 25.11
C SER A 108 22.68 -0.56 24.16
N MET A 109 23.44 -1.51 24.69
CA MET A 109 24.32 -2.38 23.93
C MET A 109 23.53 -3.32 23.03
N LEU A 110 22.47 -3.95 23.55
CA LEU A 110 21.52 -4.73 22.73
C LEU A 110 20.79 -3.84 21.71
N MET A 111 20.27 -2.68 22.13
CA MET A 111 19.49 -1.79 21.24
C MET A 111 20.31 -1.26 20.05
N ASN A 112 21.57 -0.87 20.28
CA ASN A 112 22.43 -0.37 19.21
C ASN A 112 22.89 -1.47 18.25
N ALA A 113 22.98 -2.73 18.70
CA ALA A 113 23.38 -3.84 17.84
C ALA A 113 22.33 -4.12 16.73
N TYR A 114 21.03 -4.03 17.05
CA TYR A 114 19.97 -4.37 16.10
C TYR A 114 19.46 -3.17 15.27
N THR A 115 19.70 -1.93 15.70
CA THR A 115 19.23 -0.74 14.97
C THR A 115 19.76 -0.65 13.52
N PRO A 116 21.05 -0.92 13.21
CA PRO A 116 21.55 -0.91 11.84
C PRO A 116 20.88 -1.98 10.96
N ILE A 117 20.56 -3.14 11.54
CA ILE A 117 19.89 -4.25 10.82
C ILE A 117 18.51 -3.82 10.35
N VAL A 118 17.75 -3.08 11.19
CA VAL A 118 16.43 -2.55 10.83
C VAL A 118 16.52 -1.57 9.65
N ILE A 119 17.54 -0.71 9.63
CA ILE A 119 17.74 0.25 8.53
C ILE A 119 18.05 -0.48 7.22
N VAL A 120 18.93 -1.48 7.26
CA VAL A 120 19.27 -2.29 6.07
C VAL A 120 18.03 -3.07 5.59
N ALA A 121 17.27 -3.68 6.50
CA ALA A 121 16.03 -4.37 6.16
C ALA A 121 15.01 -3.42 5.51
N TYR A 122 14.91 -2.18 6.00
CA TYR A 122 14.04 -1.17 5.41
C TYR A 122 14.47 -0.80 3.99
N LEU A 123 15.77 -0.58 3.74
CA LEU A 123 16.29 -0.31 2.40
C LEU A 123 16.00 -1.46 1.42
N LEU A 124 16.19 -2.70 1.88
CA LEU A 124 15.85 -3.89 1.10
C LEU A 124 14.34 -3.99 0.81
N SER A 125 13.50 -3.59 1.77
CA SER A 125 12.04 -3.58 1.58
C SER A 125 11.59 -2.61 0.50
N ILE A 126 12.25 -1.45 0.36
CA ILE A 126 11.95 -0.50 -0.72
C ILE A 126 12.28 -1.12 -2.07
N TRP A 127 13.47 -1.73 -2.17
CA TRP A 127 13.93 -2.35 -3.41
C TRP A 127 13.00 -3.48 -3.84
N LEU A 128 12.68 -4.41 -2.94
CA LEU A 128 11.74 -5.49 -3.19
C LEU A 128 10.34 -4.97 -3.52
N GLY A 129 9.86 -3.99 -2.75
CA GLY A 129 8.55 -3.37 -2.95
C GLY A 129 8.41 -2.75 -4.33
N TYR A 130 9.43 -2.04 -4.82
CA TYR A 130 9.43 -1.44 -6.15
C TYR A 130 9.28 -2.49 -7.25
N TYR A 131 10.06 -3.58 -7.20
CA TYR A 131 9.96 -4.66 -8.18
C TYR A 131 8.59 -5.36 -8.15
N SER A 132 8.08 -5.66 -6.95
CA SER A 132 6.75 -6.24 -6.80
C SER A 132 5.65 -5.32 -7.35
N PHE A 133 5.77 -4.01 -7.15
CA PHE A 133 4.80 -3.05 -7.65
C PHE A 133 4.82 -2.94 -9.17
N GLN A 134 6.01 -2.92 -9.77
CA GLN A 134 6.17 -2.94 -11.23
C GLN A 134 5.53 -4.18 -11.84
N TRP A 135 5.76 -5.35 -11.23
CA TRP A 135 5.15 -6.60 -11.66
C TRP A 135 3.61 -6.56 -11.57
N LEU A 136 3.07 -6.00 -10.49
CA LEU A 136 1.63 -5.81 -10.32
C LEU A 136 1.04 -4.91 -11.41
N ILE A 137 1.67 -3.76 -11.69
CA ILE A 137 1.21 -2.82 -12.73
C ILE A 137 1.19 -3.51 -14.10
N VAL A 138 2.23 -4.27 -14.45
CA VAL A 138 2.31 -5.00 -15.72
C VAL A 138 1.20 -6.05 -15.82
N TYR A 139 0.90 -6.75 -14.72
CA TYR A 139 -0.19 -7.73 -14.67
C TYR A 139 -1.58 -7.08 -14.82
N THR A 140 -1.81 -5.98 -14.10
CA THR A 140 -3.09 -5.24 -14.17
C THR A 140 -3.29 -4.58 -15.54
N THR A 141 -2.22 -4.06 -16.16
CA THR A 141 -2.30 -3.45 -17.49
C THR A 141 -2.67 -4.47 -18.56
N GLN A 142 -2.14 -5.69 -18.49
CA GLN A 142 -2.49 -6.77 -19.43
C GLN A 142 -3.94 -7.24 -19.29
N THR A 143 -4.49 -7.21 -18.08
CA THR A 143 -5.83 -7.75 -17.78
C THR A 143 -6.94 -6.71 -17.97
N LEU A 144 -6.69 -5.45 -17.59
CA LEU A 144 -7.70 -4.38 -17.59
C LEU A 144 -7.45 -3.32 -18.67
N GLY A 145 -6.33 -3.37 -19.39
CA GLY A 145 -5.97 -2.38 -20.42
C GLY A 145 -5.69 -0.98 -19.86
N MET A 146 -5.63 -0.83 -18.53
CA MET A 146 -5.44 0.45 -17.83
C MET A 146 -4.18 0.41 -16.99
N ALA A 147 -3.30 1.39 -17.20
CA ALA A 147 -2.12 1.60 -16.38
C ALA A 147 -2.40 2.68 -15.33
N PHE A 148 -2.23 2.35 -14.05
CA PHE A 148 -2.27 3.33 -12.97
C PHE A 148 -0.88 3.95 -12.81
N PRO A 149 -0.70 5.26 -13.04
CA PRO A 149 0.57 5.92 -12.78
C PRO A 149 0.76 6.07 -11.26
N VAL A 150 1.44 5.11 -10.64
CA VAL A 150 1.82 5.20 -9.22
C VAL A 150 3.16 5.90 -9.10
N SER A 151 3.14 7.15 -8.64
CA SER A 151 4.35 7.90 -8.35
C SER A 151 4.74 7.72 -6.87
N VAL A 152 5.86 7.05 -6.61
CA VAL A 152 6.44 6.98 -5.27
C VAL A 152 7.27 8.24 -5.05
N ASN A 153 6.88 9.07 -4.08
CA ASN A 153 7.59 10.30 -3.76
C ASN A 153 8.62 10.07 -2.65
N ILE A 154 9.75 10.78 -2.67
CA ILE A 154 10.83 10.63 -1.67
C ILE A 154 10.31 10.90 -0.25
N TRP A 155 9.34 11.81 -0.10
CA TRP A 155 8.69 12.11 1.17
C TRP A 155 7.91 10.94 1.76
N GLN A 156 7.32 10.09 0.92
CA GLN A 156 6.59 8.90 1.39
C GLN A 156 7.57 7.83 1.88
N ILE A 157 8.72 7.70 1.22
CA ILE A 157 9.80 6.82 1.67
C ILE A 157 10.34 7.32 3.03
N LEU A 158 10.64 8.61 3.15
CA LEU A 158 11.10 9.18 4.42
C LEU A 158 10.04 9.04 5.52
N GLY A 159 8.77 9.26 5.21
CA GLY A 159 7.66 9.05 6.14
C GLY A 159 7.56 7.60 6.62
N GLY A 160 7.71 6.64 5.70
CA GLY A 160 7.74 5.22 6.02
C GLY A 160 8.92 4.83 6.93
N LEU A 161 10.11 5.37 6.68
CA LEU A 161 11.28 5.16 7.53
C LEU A 161 11.03 5.67 8.95
N ILE A 162 10.50 6.90 9.08
CA ILE A 162 10.17 7.49 10.39
C ILE A 162 9.13 6.64 11.11
N LEU A 163 8.08 6.20 10.41
CA LEU A 163 7.04 5.35 10.98
C LEU A 163 7.60 4.03 11.51
N VAL A 164 8.45 3.34 10.74
CA VAL A 164 9.10 2.09 11.18
C VAL A 164 10.00 2.33 12.40
N LEU A 165 10.79 3.41 12.40
CA LEU A 165 11.64 3.75 13.54
C LEU A 165 10.83 4.06 14.80
N VAL A 166 9.70 4.76 14.67
CA VAL A 166 8.78 5.04 15.79
C VAL A 166 8.20 3.75 16.33
N ILE A 167 7.68 2.87 15.47
CA ILE A 167 7.11 1.57 15.88
C ILE A 167 8.18 0.72 16.59
N TYR A 168 9.39 0.65 16.03
CA TYR A 168 10.51 -0.07 16.63
C TYR A 168 10.83 0.46 18.03
N ARG A 169 10.97 1.79 18.18
CA ARG A 169 11.24 2.42 19.48
C ARG A 169 10.12 2.17 20.49
N LEU A 170 8.86 2.22 20.06
CA LEU A 170 7.69 1.95 20.91
C LEU A 170 7.65 0.47 21.35
N ALA A 171 7.85 -0.46 20.42
CA ALA A 171 7.82 -1.89 20.68
C ALA A 171 8.89 -2.31 21.68
N LEU A 172 10.04 -1.64 21.69
CA LEU A 172 11.13 -1.86 22.65
C LEU A 172 10.96 -1.12 23.99
N PHE A 173 10.21 -0.02 24.02
CA PHE A 173 9.93 0.72 25.24
C PHE A 173 9.03 -0.06 26.21
N PHE A 174 8.07 -0.83 25.69
CA PHE A 174 7.14 -1.64 26.49
C PHE A 174 7.84 -2.76 27.30
N PRO A 175 8.70 -3.62 26.70
CA PRO A 175 9.50 -4.60 27.42
C PRO A 175 10.39 -3.97 28.49
N LYS A 176 10.96 -2.78 28.21
CA LYS A 176 11.84 -2.08 29.15
C LYS A 176 11.12 -1.69 30.45
N ARG A 177 9.81 -1.40 30.40
CA ARG A 177 8.99 -1.18 31.59
C ARG A 177 8.58 -2.48 32.29
N HIS A 178 8.34 -3.56 31.55
CA HIS A 178 8.02 -4.87 32.14
C HIS A 178 9.23 -5.61 32.74
N LEU A 179 10.44 -5.43 32.18
CA LEU A 179 11.70 -5.97 32.70
C LEU A 179 12.08 -5.38 34.07
N ASN A 180 11.62 -4.17 34.40
CA ASN A 180 11.77 -3.60 35.74
C ASN A 180 10.87 -4.25 36.81
N ARG A 181 10.02 -5.22 36.43
CA ARG A 181 9.17 -6.01 37.35
C ARG A 181 9.52 -7.49 37.38
N ILE A 182 10.52 -7.95 36.61
CA ILE A 182 10.99 -9.33 36.73
C ILE A 182 11.92 -9.39 37.94
N SER A 183 11.32 -9.76 39.06
CA SER A 183 12.00 -10.20 40.28
C SER A 183 13.04 -11.26 39.94
N LEU A 184 14.30 -11.00 40.29
CA LEU A 184 15.27 -12.06 40.47
C LEU A 184 14.78 -12.91 41.66
N SER A 185 14.46 -14.16 41.39
CA SER A 185 14.72 -15.25 42.33
C SER A 185 16.04 -15.90 41.97
#